data_AF-A0A7X8VX88-F1
#
_entry.id   AF-A0A7X8VX88-F1
#
_cell.length_a   1.000
_cell.length_b   1.000
_cell.length_c   1.000
_cell.angle_alpha   90.00
_cell.angle_beta   90.00
_cell.angle_gamma   90.00
#
_symmetry.space_group_name_H-M   'P 1'
#
loop_
_entity.id
_entity.type
_entity.pdbx_description
1 polymer ?
#
loop_
_entity_poly.entity_id
_entity_poly.type
_entity_poly.pdbx_seq_one_letter_code
_entity_poly.pdbx_strand_id
1 'polypeptide(L)'
;MLPKYQEHTQRVQSNFKFLLCCIVILMIMILSPSRGGDTTRGLQVTHSDNTTTYQLTAGWNLISTYLKLDVASKARLQDKCPMTPDVKSKAYTVSGDLVVSQACWIHCQAEGETLELSGDPPENFDFFASLQPGWNFAGPLTDRPLNDDGIIAWGWNGRHFYPTDTLLAGHGYWIYLLDGCVRPPAEDTYLVIDLSAVNSDGSYPVSYLSAPPEGGWTDEYKTTKLVLRKLPAG
;
A
#
# COMPACT_ATOMS: atom_id res chain seq x y z
N MET A 1 33.18 -1.43 20.69
CA MET A 1 32.09 -2.16 20.02
C MET A 1 30.68 -1.83 20.57
N LEU A 2 30.45 -0.65 21.17
CA LEU A 2 29.17 -0.30 21.82
C LEU A 2 28.21 0.72 21.14
N PRO A 3 28.53 1.45 20.05
CA PRO A 3 27.61 2.49 19.55
C PRO A 3 26.38 1.96 18.80
N LYS A 4 26.54 0.92 17.95
CA LYS A 4 25.45 0.41 17.09
C LYS A 4 24.26 -0.18 17.86
N TYR A 5 24.51 -0.77 19.03
CA TYR A 5 23.46 -1.40 19.83
C TYR A 5 22.58 -0.37 20.55
N GLN A 6 23.16 0.76 20.97
CA GLN A 6 22.43 1.84 21.62
C GLN A 6 21.53 2.61 20.63
N GLU A 7 22.00 2.84 19.40
CA GLU A 7 21.18 3.47 18.34
C GLU A 7 19.97 2.61 17.93
N HIS A 8 20.15 1.29 17.80
CA HIS A 8 19.07 0.36 17.48
C HIS A 8 18.00 0.34 18.59
N THR A 9 18.43 0.28 19.85
CA THR A 9 17.51 0.24 21.00
C THR A 9 16.73 1.55 21.16
N GLN A 10 17.36 2.69 20.88
CA GLN A 10 16.75 4.01 20.95
C GLN A 10 15.74 4.26 19.81
N ARG A 11 16.03 3.78 18.59
CA ARG A 11 15.08 3.78 17.45
C ARG A 11 13.86 2.92 17.72
N VAL A 12 14.04 1.70 18.22
CA VAL A 12 12.94 0.78 18.57
C VAL A 12 12.03 1.38 19.65
N GLN A 13 12.61 2.01 20.68
CA GLN A 13 11.82 2.69 21.72
C GLN A 13 11.08 3.94 21.22
N SER A 14 11.66 4.71 20.30
CA SER A 14 10.99 5.86 19.69
C SER A 14 9.83 5.42 18.77
N ASN A 15 10.02 4.33 18.00
CA ASN A 15 9.00 3.74 17.14
C ASN A 15 7.85 3.13 17.95
N PHE A 16 8.13 2.52 19.11
CA PHE A 16 7.10 1.99 19.99
C PHE A 16 6.23 3.08 20.63
N LYS A 17 6.83 4.21 21.05
CA LYS A 17 6.06 5.35 21.60
C LYS A 17 5.18 6.03 20.54
N PHE A 18 5.66 6.11 19.30
CA PHE A 18 4.87 6.64 18.19
C PHE A 18 3.66 5.75 17.88
N LEU A 19 3.87 4.44 17.81
CA LEU A 19 2.79 3.46 17.66
C LEU A 19 1.79 3.53 18.82
N LEU A 20 2.27 3.66 20.07
CA LEU A 20 1.42 3.81 21.25
C LEU A 20 0.57 5.09 21.21
N CYS A 21 1.13 6.21 20.76
CA CYS A 21 0.37 7.45 20.53
C CYS A 21 -0.70 7.28 19.44
N CYS A 22 -0.34 6.63 18.32
CA CYS A 22 -1.32 6.29 17.29
C CYS A 22 -2.44 5.40 17.85
N ILE A 23 -2.11 4.40 18.66
CA ILE A 23 -3.07 3.50 19.32
C ILE A 23 -4.01 4.26 20.28
N VAL A 24 -3.51 5.23 21.05
CA VAL A 24 -4.36 6.04 21.95
C VAL A 24 -5.33 6.91 21.15
N ILE A 25 -4.91 7.49 20.03
CA ILE A 25 -5.80 8.25 19.14
C ILE A 25 -6.82 7.33 18.45
N LEU A 26 -6.41 6.12 18.07
CA LEU A 26 -7.30 5.08 17.53
C LEU A 26 -8.32 4.57 18.57
N MET A 27 -7.96 4.53 19.86
CA MET A 27 -8.89 4.22 20.96
C MET A 27 -9.95 5.33 21.12
N ILE A 28 -9.63 6.58 20.83
CA ILE A 28 -10.61 7.68 20.76
C ILE A 28 -11.52 7.52 19.51
N MET A 29 -10.96 7.08 18.38
CA MET A 29 -11.75 6.79 17.18
C MET A 29 -12.78 5.66 17.39
N ILE A 30 -12.44 4.63 18.16
CA ILE A 30 -13.32 3.51 18.53
C ILE A 30 -14.49 3.98 19.43
N LEU A 31 -14.32 5.06 20.21
CA LEU A 31 -15.32 5.61 21.11
C LEU A 31 -16.36 6.52 20.42
N SER A 32 -16.26 6.70 19.11
CA SER A 32 -17.25 7.40 18.27
C SER A 32 -18.08 6.39 17.45
N PRO A 33 -18.94 5.55 18.06
CA PRO A 33 -19.74 4.60 17.30
C PRO A 33 -20.78 5.32 16.45
N SER A 34 -20.85 4.98 15.17
CA SER A 34 -22.02 5.27 14.33
C SER A 34 -23.21 4.41 14.79
N ARG A 35 -24.41 4.99 14.77
CA ARG A 35 -25.63 4.35 15.28
C ARG A 35 -26.32 3.56 14.16
N GLY A 36 -26.04 2.25 14.11
CA GLY A 36 -26.87 1.26 13.42
C GLY A 36 -26.27 0.69 12.12
N GLY A 37 -26.62 -0.57 11.83
CA GLY A 37 -26.32 -1.28 10.58
C GLY A 37 -25.53 -2.58 10.75
N ASP A 38 -25.80 -3.60 9.94
CA ASP A 38 -25.33 -4.98 10.05
C ASP A 38 -23.79 -5.11 9.93
N THR A 39 -23.13 -5.79 10.88
CA THR A 39 -21.70 -5.62 11.22
C THR A 39 -20.70 -6.46 10.41
N THR A 40 -21.05 -6.85 9.19
CA THR A 40 -20.23 -7.79 8.38
C THR A 40 -19.68 -7.26 7.07
N ARG A 41 -19.99 -6.01 6.66
CA ARG A 41 -19.38 -5.43 5.45
C ARG A 41 -18.27 -4.48 5.84
N GLY A 42 -17.02 -4.91 5.59
CA GLY A 42 -15.85 -4.02 5.59
C GLY A 42 -15.79 -3.17 4.33
N LEU A 43 -14.83 -2.24 4.28
CA LEU A 43 -14.50 -1.45 3.08
C LEU A 43 -14.43 -2.37 1.85
N GLN A 44 -15.12 -2.01 0.77
CA GLN A 44 -14.99 -2.68 -0.52
C GLN A 44 -14.38 -1.72 -1.53
N VAL A 45 -13.45 -2.24 -2.33
CA VAL A 45 -12.73 -1.44 -3.34
C VAL A 45 -12.91 -2.11 -4.69
N THR A 46 -13.33 -1.31 -5.68
CA THR A 46 -13.35 -1.69 -7.09
C THR A 46 -12.43 -0.76 -7.84
N HIS A 47 -11.53 -1.29 -8.66
CA HIS A 47 -10.59 -0.49 -9.45
C HIS A 47 -10.76 -0.77 -10.94
N SER A 48 -10.58 0.28 -11.74
CA SER A 48 -10.34 0.24 -13.19
C SER A 48 -9.00 0.91 -13.50
N ASP A 49 -8.59 0.92 -14.77
CA ASP A 49 -7.29 1.45 -15.21
C ASP A 49 -6.98 2.87 -14.68
N ASN A 50 -7.98 3.73 -14.54
CA ASN A 50 -7.81 5.13 -14.14
C ASN A 50 -8.77 5.59 -13.04
N THR A 51 -9.55 4.70 -12.45
CA THR A 51 -10.58 5.06 -11.46
C THR A 51 -10.72 4.01 -10.37
N THR A 52 -10.67 4.46 -9.11
CA THR A 52 -10.99 3.67 -7.92
C THR A 52 -12.33 4.06 -7.36
N THR A 53 -13.14 3.08 -7.01
CA THR A 53 -14.39 3.26 -6.28
C THR A 53 -14.29 2.57 -4.92
N TYR A 54 -14.46 3.34 -3.85
CA TYR A 54 -14.52 2.86 -2.47
C TYR A 54 -15.97 2.86 -2.01
N GLN A 55 -16.46 1.70 -1.57
CA GLN A 55 -17.71 1.59 -0.83
C GLN A 55 -17.40 1.70 0.67
N LEU A 56 -17.60 2.90 1.21
CA LEU A 56 -17.26 3.22 2.60
C LEU A 56 -18.30 2.65 3.55
N THR A 57 -17.82 2.18 4.70
CA THR A 57 -18.66 1.78 5.82
C THR A 57 -18.91 2.98 6.71
N ALA A 58 -20.02 2.99 7.45
CA ALA A 58 -20.20 3.98 8.51
C ALA A 58 -19.05 3.87 9.54
N GLY A 59 -18.52 5.01 9.98
CA GLY A 59 -17.35 5.10 10.86
C GLY A 59 -16.03 5.29 10.10
N TRP A 60 -14.94 4.78 10.69
CA TRP A 60 -13.59 4.96 10.15
C TRP A 60 -13.26 3.91 9.08
N ASN A 61 -12.73 4.40 7.95
CA ASN A 61 -12.26 3.61 6.82
C ASN A 61 -10.78 3.90 6.60
N LEU A 62 -10.00 2.85 6.36
CA LEU A 62 -8.57 2.94 6.06
C LEU A 62 -8.35 2.64 4.59
N ILE A 63 -8.03 3.66 3.81
CA ILE A 63 -7.82 3.52 2.36
C ILE A 63 -6.39 3.92 1.97
N SER A 64 -5.97 3.56 0.77
CA SER A 64 -4.75 4.08 0.14
C SER A 64 -5.02 4.37 -1.33
N THR A 65 -4.39 5.41 -1.87
CA THR A 65 -4.56 5.76 -3.28
C THR A 65 -3.57 4.96 -4.15
N TYR A 66 -4.05 4.35 -5.25
CA TYR A 66 -3.17 3.70 -6.23
C TYR A 66 -2.87 4.56 -7.47
N LEU A 67 -3.49 5.74 -7.57
CA LEU A 67 -3.37 6.65 -8.70
C LEU A 67 -2.70 7.96 -8.29
N LYS A 68 -2.03 8.61 -9.26
CA LYS A 68 -1.73 10.04 -9.20
C LYS A 68 -3.03 10.79 -9.42
N LEU A 69 -3.70 11.14 -8.32
CA LEU A 69 -5.04 11.72 -8.36
C LEU A 69 -5.10 13.01 -9.19
N ASP A 70 -6.13 13.12 -10.03
CA ASP A 70 -6.45 14.36 -10.71
C ASP A 70 -6.97 15.43 -9.74
N VAL A 71 -7.09 16.67 -10.22
CA VAL A 71 -7.49 17.81 -9.39
C VAL A 71 -8.87 17.62 -8.77
N ALA A 72 -9.82 17.03 -9.50
CA ALA A 72 -11.19 16.82 -9.02
C ALA A 72 -11.23 15.76 -7.90
N SER A 73 -10.47 14.69 -8.06
CA SER A 73 -10.36 13.58 -7.11
C SER A 73 -9.61 13.99 -5.86
N LYS A 74 -8.57 14.83 -5.99
CA LYS A 74 -7.94 15.49 -4.82
C LYS A 74 -8.94 16.33 -4.04
N ALA A 75 -9.78 17.11 -4.71
CA ALA A 75 -10.81 17.91 -4.04
C ALA A 75 -11.87 17.04 -3.35
N ARG A 76 -12.40 16.01 -4.03
CA ARG A 76 -13.34 15.04 -3.44
C ARG A 76 -12.77 14.37 -2.20
N LEU A 77 -11.49 13.99 -2.25
CA LEU A 77 -10.80 13.40 -1.13
C LEU A 77 -10.61 14.41 0.00
N GLN A 78 -10.23 15.66 -0.31
CA GLN A 78 -10.12 16.73 0.69
C GLN A 78 -11.41 17.03 1.43
N ASP A 79 -12.56 16.98 0.73
CA ASP A 79 -13.88 17.15 1.35
C ASP A 79 -14.20 16.06 2.41
N LYS A 80 -13.48 14.93 2.37
CA LYS A 80 -13.55 13.86 3.37
C LYS A 80 -12.64 14.05 4.58
N CYS A 81 -11.88 15.15 4.62
CA CYS A 81 -10.92 15.45 5.69
C CYS A 81 -9.99 14.26 6.04
N PRO A 82 -9.29 13.69 5.04
CA PRO A 82 -8.46 12.50 5.20
C PRO A 82 -7.38 12.74 6.25
N MET A 83 -7.24 11.82 7.18
CA MET A 83 -6.26 11.92 8.26
C MET A 83 -5.06 11.02 8.00
N THR A 84 -3.87 11.61 8.05
CA THR A 84 -2.59 10.91 7.89
C THR A 84 -1.71 11.16 9.11
N PRO A 85 -0.83 10.22 9.50
CA PRO A 85 0.11 10.45 10.58
C PRO A 85 1.16 11.47 10.15
N ASP A 86 1.35 12.52 10.94
CA ASP A 86 2.41 13.49 10.77
C ASP A 86 3.58 13.17 11.69
N VAL A 87 4.75 12.96 11.07
CA VAL A 87 6.00 12.59 11.77
C VAL A 87 6.46 13.70 12.72
N LYS A 88 6.19 14.98 12.38
CA LYS A 88 6.63 16.13 13.19
C LYS A 88 5.81 16.27 14.47
N SER A 89 4.49 16.31 14.34
CA SER A 89 3.57 16.45 15.47
C SER A 89 3.35 15.15 16.25
N LYS A 90 3.70 14.00 15.67
CA LYS A 90 3.41 12.67 16.21
C LYS A 90 1.90 12.43 16.43
N ALA A 91 1.08 13.07 15.61
CA ALA A 91 -0.38 13.02 15.66
C ALA A 91 -0.95 12.80 14.25
N TYR A 92 -2.24 12.50 14.18
CA TYR A 92 -2.96 12.52 12.91
C TYR A 92 -3.34 13.96 12.56
N THR A 93 -3.09 14.34 11.31
CA THR A 93 -3.46 15.64 10.77
C THR A 93 -4.27 15.45 9.51
N VAL A 94 -5.15 16.41 9.22
CA VAL A 94 -5.87 16.44 7.94
C VAL A 94 -4.86 16.77 6.83
N SER A 95 -4.73 15.88 5.86
CA SER A 95 -3.78 16.03 4.75
C SER A 95 -4.47 15.86 3.41
N GLY A 96 -4.54 16.94 2.64
CA GLY A 96 -5.26 16.97 1.37
C GLY A 96 -4.48 16.50 0.14
N ASP A 97 -3.17 16.28 0.26
CA ASP A 97 -2.31 15.91 -0.87
C ASP A 97 -1.63 14.58 -0.57
N LEU A 98 -2.36 13.51 -0.85
CA LEU A 98 -1.87 12.15 -0.68
C LEU A 98 -0.95 11.80 -1.84
N VAL A 99 0.28 11.39 -1.51
CA VAL A 99 1.18 10.79 -2.49
C VAL A 99 0.68 9.39 -2.85
N VAL A 100 1.10 8.91 -4.02
CA VAL A 100 0.80 7.53 -4.47
C VAL A 100 1.16 6.54 -3.36
N SER A 101 0.29 5.56 -3.11
CA SER A 101 0.42 4.51 -2.11
C SER A 101 0.32 4.97 -0.64
N GLN A 102 0.22 6.28 -0.36
CA GLN A 102 0.01 6.76 1.00
C GLN A 102 -1.38 6.37 1.51
N ALA A 103 -1.43 5.80 2.72
CA ALA A 103 -2.70 5.50 3.36
C ALA A 103 -3.28 6.72 4.08
N CYS A 104 -4.60 6.76 4.20
CA CYS A 104 -5.31 7.76 4.99
C CYS A 104 -6.55 7.16 5.67
N TRP A 105 -6.93 7.79 6.78
CA TRP A 105 -8.20 7.55 7.43
C TRP A 105 -9.26 8.49 6.89
N ILE A 106 -10.44 7.94 6.59
CA ILE A 106 -11.64 8.71 6.26
C ILE A 106 -12.74 8.31 7.22
N HIS A 107 -13.40 9.30 7.81
CA HIS A 107 -14.60 9.07 8.60
C HIS A 107 -15.85 9.31 7.76
N CYS A 108 -16.73 8.31 7.72
CA CYS A 108 -18.00 8.38 7.02
C CYS A 108 -19.17 8.32 8.03
N GLN A 109 -20.16 9.19 7.88
CA GLN A 109 -21.33 9.21 8.76
C GLN A 109 -22.46 8.29 8.29
N ALA A 110 -22.59 8.10 6.98
CA ALA A 110 -23.66 7.33 6.36
C ALA A 110 -23.14 5.96 5.90
N GLU A 111 -23.95 4.92 6.02
CA GLU A 111 -23.59 3.61 5.48
C GLU A 111 -23.74 3.59 3.96
N GLY A 112 -22.80 2.95 3.26
CA GLY A 112 -22.86 2.78 1.80
C GLY A 112 -22.50 4.02 0.99
N GLU A 113 -21.81 4.99 1.59
CA GLU A 113 -21.30 6.13 0.84
C GLU A 113 -20.21 5.67 -0.14
N THR A 114 -20.32 6.09 -1.39
CA THR A 114 -19.32 5.81 -2.41
C THR A 114 -18.36 6.99 -2.56
N LEU A 115 -17.05 6.72 -2.50
CA LEU A 115 -16.00 7.66 -2.87
C LEU A 115 -15.34 7.18 -4.16
N GLU A 116 -15.41 8.00 -5.21
CA GLU A 116 -14.78 7.72 -6.49
C GLU A 116 -13.60 8.66 -6.73
N LEU A 117 -12.43 8.09 -6.94
CA LEU A 117 -11.16 8.78 -7.18
C LEU A 117 -10.57 8.36 -8.52
N SER A 118 -10.22 9.31 -9.36
CA SER A 118 -9.62 9.11 -10.68
C SER A 118 -8.25 9.77 -10.78
N GLY A 119 -7.45 9.30 -11.71
CA GLY A 119 -6.10 9.80 -11.95
C GLY A 119 -5.27 8.88 -12.83
N ASP A 120 -3.99 9.19 -12.92
CA ASP A 120 -3.07 8.45 -13.78
C ASP A 120 -2.36 7.33 -12.99
N PRO A 121 -2.22 6.13 -13.57
CA PRO A 121 -1.34 5.11 -13.03
C PRO A 121 0.09 5.63 -12.89
N PRO A 122 0.77 5.35 -11.78
CA PRO A 122 2.15 5.77 -11.61
C PRO A 122 3.07 4.90 -12.50
N GLU A 123 3.80 5.53 -13.42
CA GLU A 123 4.83 4.85 -14.21
C GLU A 123 5.95 4.31 -13.31
N ASN A 124 6.27 3.01 -13.44
CA ASN A 124 7.40 2.33 -12.79
C ASN A 124 7.48 2.53 -11.26
N PHE A 125 6.34 2.48 -10.57
CA PHE A 125 6.30 2.59 -9.11
C PHE A 125 6.49 1.23 -8.44
N ASP A 126 7.59 1.09 -7.70
CA ASP A 126 7.82 -0.05 -6.82
C ASP A 126 7.37 0.29 -5.39
N PHE A 127 6.26 -0.32 -4.99
CA PHE A 127 5.67 -0.15 -3.66
C PHE A 127 6.66 -0.49 -2.53
N PHE A 128 7.31 -1.65 -2.58
CA PHE A 128 8.23 -2.05 -1.52
C PHE A 128 9.51 -1.20 -1.53
N ALA A 129 9.91 -0.66 -2.69
CA ALA A 129 10.97 0.33 -2.76
C ALA A 129 10.64 1.66 -2.09
N SER A 130 9.37 2.04 -2.08
CA SER A 130 8.91 3.27 -1.43
C SER A 130 8.94 3.18 0.11
N LEU A 131 8.77 1.97 0.66
CA LEU A 131 8.73 1.75 2.10
C LEU A 131 10.08 2.05 2.77
N GLN A 132 10.00 2.72 3.91
CA GLN A 132 11.15 3.01 4.78
C GLN A 132 11.29 1.92 5.85
N PRO A 133 12.50 1.68 6.38
CA PRO A 133 12.65 0.83 7.54
C PRO A 133 11.85 1.35 8.74
N GLY A 134 11.18 0.45 9.46
CA GLY A 134 10.24 0.79 10.53
C GLY A 134 8.79 0.85 10.06
N TRP A 135 7.98 1.67 10.74
CA TRP A 135 6.54 1.78 10.48
C TRP A 135 6.24 2.69 9.29
N ASN A 136 5.43 2.17 8.36
CA ASN A 136 4.89 2.86 7.20
C ASN A 136 3.36 2.85 7.27
N PHE A 137 2.76 3.94 6.80
CA PHE A 137 1.31 4.06 6.69
C PHE A 137 0.95 4.19 5.21
N ALA A 138 0.73 3.03 4.58
CA ALA A 138 0.71 2.88 3.13
C ALA A 138 -0.16 1.69 2.70
N GLY A 139 -0.45 1.59 1.41
CA GLY A 139 -1.14 0.44 0.80
C GLY A 139 -0.65 0.16 -0.61
N PRO A 140 -0.69 -1.09 -1.07
CA PRO A 140 -0.10 -1.48 -2.34
C PRO A 140 -0.94 -1.00 -3.54
N LEU A 141 -0.32 -0.98 -4.72
CA LEU A 141 -1.03 -0.70 -5.97
C LEU A 141 -1.78 -1.92 -6.51
N THR A 142 -1.30 -3.12 -6.17
CA THR A 142 -1.79 -4.41 -6.62
C THR A 142 -1.89 -5.37 -5.44
N ASP A 143 -2.78 -6.34 -5.51
CA ASP A 143 -2.93 -7.34 -4.46
C ASP A 143 -1.63 -8.15 -4.30
N ARG A 144 -1.19 -8.30 -3.05
CA ARG A 144 0.14 -8.83 -2.74
C ARG A 144 0.13 -9.71 -1.49
N PRO A 145 0.47 -11.00 -1.60
CA PRO A 145 0.78 -11.82 -0.44
C PRO A 145 2.17 -11.47 0.14
N LEU A 146 2.32 -11.57 1.45
CA LEU A 146 3.51 -11.33 2.26
C LEU A 146 4.10 -12.67 2.69
N ASN A 147 4.80 -13.37 1.80
CA ASN A 147 5.32 -14.72 2.08
C ASN A 147 6.67 -14.66 2.80
N ASP A 148 6.65 -14.58 4.14
CA ASP A 148 7.85 -14.60 5.01
C ASP A 148 8.91 -13.51 4.72
N ASP A 149 8.48 -12.38 4.14
CA ASP A 149 9.35 -11.27 3.74
C ASP A 149 9.90 -10.44 4.93
N GLY A 150 9.75 -10.91 6.17
CA GLY A 150 10.06 -10.13 7.38
C GLY A 150 9.25 -8.84 7.52
N ILE A 151 8.08 -8.79 6.87
CA ILE A 151 7.13 -7.69 6.85
C ILE A 151 5.98 -8.03 7.78
N ILE A 152 5.62 -7.10 8.67
CA ILE A 152 4.43 -7.24 9.53
C ILE A 152 3.41 -6.20 9.08
N ALA A 153 2.21 -6.64 8.71
CA ALA A 153 1.14 -5.75 8.28
C ALA A 153 -0.10 -5.87 9.16
N TRP A 154 -0.73 -4.72 9.43
CA TRP A 154 -1.98 -4.62 10.16
C TRP A 154 -3.01 -3.87 9.31
N GLY A 155 -4.11 -4.56 8.99
CA GLY A 155 -5.26 -3.99 8.30
C GLY A 155 -6.35 -3.51 9.27
N TRP A 156 -7.37 -2.85 8.73
CA TRP A 156 -8.54 -2.38 9.47
C TRP A 156 -9.82 -2.95 8.86
N ASN A 157 -10.68 -3.54 9.69
CA ASN A 157 -11.92 -4.19 9.24
C ASN A 157 -13.19 -3.38 9.54
N GLY A 158 -13.06 -2.12 9.93
CA GLY A 158 -14.17 -1.28 10.39
C GLY A 158 -14.31 -1.22 11.91
N ARG A 159 -13.72 -2.17 12.65
CA ARG A 159 -13.89 -2.26 14.12
C ARG A 159 -12.59 -2.34 14.90
N HIS A 160 -11.61 -3.10 14.41
CA HIS A 160 -10.32 -3.25 15.06
C HIS A 160 -9.22 -3.52 14.03
N PHE A 161 -7.97 -3.34 14.45
CA PHE A 161 -6.85 -3.81 13.66
C PHE A 161 -6.79 -5.33 13.68
N TYR A 162 -6.32 -5.90 12.58
CA TYR A 162 -6.05 -7.33 12.47
C TYR A 162 -4.71 -7.53 11.73
N PRO A 163 -3.90 -8.51 12.15
CA PRO A 163 -2.73 -8.89 11.38
C PRO A 163 -3.15 -9.53 10.06
N THR A 164 -2.41 -9.27 8.99
CA THR A 164 -2.68 -9.83 7.66
C THR A 164 -1.39 -10.30 6.98
N ASP A 165 -1.50 -11.38 6.22
CA ASP A 165 -0.47 -11.88 5.31
C ASP A 165 -0.71 -11.43 3.87
N THR A 166 -1.79 -10.68 3.61
CA THR A 166 -2.16 -10.21 2.28
C THR A 166 -2.49 -8.72 2.32
N LEU A 167 -1.89 -7.96 1.41
CA LEU A 167 -2.19 -6.55 1.17
C LEU A 167 -3.06 -6.45 -0.08
N LEU A 168 -4.20 -5.77 0.03
CA LEU A 168 -5.14 -5.59 -1.07
C LEU A 168 -5.00 -4.17 -1.63
N ALA A 169 -5.10 -4.05 -2.96
CA ALA A 169 -5.03 -2.77 -3.65
C ALA A 169 -6.13 -1.83 -3.17
N GLY A 170 -5.76 -0.57 -2.90
CA GLY A 170 -6.69 0.45 -2.39
C GLY A 170 -6.98 0.37 -0.89
N HIS A 171 -6.59 -0.70 -0.19
CA HIS A 171 -6.66 -0.76 1.26
C HIS A 171 -5.41 -0.16 1.89
N GLY A 172 -5.59 0.64 2.94
CA GLY A 172 -4.46 1.15 3.72
C GLY A 172 -4.04 0.19 4.84
N TYR A 173 -2.77 0.26 5.22
CA TYR A 173 -2.18 -0.61 6.25
C TYR A 173 -1.17 0.14 7.11
N TRP A 174 -0.99 -0.34 8.35
CA TRP A 174 0.26 -0.12 9.08
C TRP A 174 1.22 -1.26 8.76
N ILE A 175 2.34 -0.93 8.13
CA ILE A 175 3.32 -1.90 7.65
C ILE A 175 4.65 -1.64 8.37
N TYR A 176 5.14 -2.63 9.09
CA TYR A 176 6.45 -2.58 9.72
C TYR A 176 7.46 -3.37 8.87
N LEU A 177 8.50 -2.68 8.43
CA LEU A 177 9.65 -3.26 7.73
C LEU A 177 10.81 -3.41 8.71
N LEU A 178 11.31 -4.64 8.89
CA LEU A 178 12.46 -4.88 9.75
C LEU A 178 13.74 -4.27 9.15
N ASP A 179 14.56 -3.63 9.99
CA ASP A 179 15.87 -3.12 9.58
C ASP A 179 16.73 -4.28 9.02
N GLY A 180 17.20 -4.13 7.77
CA GLY A 180 18.03 -5.14 7.11
C GLY A 180 17.27 -6.27 6.42
N CYS A 181 15.94 -6.20 6.33
CA CYS A 181 15.20 -7.12 5.47
C CYS A 181 15.60 -6.95 4.00
N VAL A 182 15.75 -8.05 3.27
CA VAL A 182 15.94 -8.00 1.82
C VAL A 182 14.61 -7.52 1.25
N ARG A 183 14.55 -6.26 0.85
CA ARG A 183 13.39 -5.69 0.19
C ARG A 183 13.00 -6.62 -0.97
N PRO A 184 11.73 -7.03 -1.10
CA PRO A 184 11.29 -7.81 -2.25
C PRO A 184 11.79 -7.12 -3.51
N PRO A 185 12.47 -7.82 -4.43
CA PRO A 185 12.93 -7.21 -5.67
C PRO A 185 11.74 -6.55 -6.36
N ALA A 186 11.98 -5.36 -6.92
CA ALA A 186 10.97 -4.56 -7.62
C ALA A 186 10.16 -5.41 -8.60
N GLU A 187 8.87 -5.13 -8.77
CA GLU A 187 8.02 -5.87 -9.73
C GLU A 187 8.58 -5.84 -11.16
N ASP A 188 9.38 -4.83 -11.50
CA ASP A 188 10.06 -4.66 -12.77
C ASP A 188 11.53 -5.10 -12.76
N THR A 189 11.93 -5.96 -11.82
CA THR A 189 13.32 -6.47 -11.74
C THR A 189 13.69 -7.22 -13.02
N TYR A 190 12.74 -7.95 -13.60
CA TYR A 190 12.91 -8.60 -14.89
C TYR A 190 11.81 -8.15 -15.86
N LEU A 191 12.21 -7.75 -17.06
CA LEU A 191 11.34 -7.55 -18.21
C LEU A 191 11.44 -8.81 -19.08
N VAL A 192 10.31 -9.43 -19.41
CA VAL A 192 10.24 -10.60 -20.28
C VAL A 192 9.45 -10.21 -21.53
N ILE A 193 10.12 -10.26 -22.67
CA ILE A 193 9.52 -10.03 -23.99
C ILE A 193 9.34 -11.40 -24.65
N ASP A 194 8.10 -11.79 -24.95
CA ASP A 194 7.80 -13.05 -25.62
C ASP A 194 7.98 -12.89 -27.14
N LEU A 195 8.99 -13.57 -27.70
CA LEU A 195 9.32 -13.51 -29.13
C LEU A 195 8.54 -14.55 -29.96
N SER A 196 7.81 -15.46 -29.31
CA SER A 196 7.01 -16.48 -29.99
C SER A 196 5.59 -16.03 -30.32
N ALA A 197 5.13 -14.93 -29.72
CA ALA A 197 3.81 -14.35 -29.93
C ALA A 197 3.93 -12.93 -30.46
N VAL A 198 2.98 -12.53 -31.30
CA VAL A 198 2.85 -11.15 -31.78
C VAL A 198 1.43 -10.70 -31.48
N ASN A 199 1.32 -9.52 -30.85
CA ASN A 199 0.05 -8.85 -30.61
C ASN A 199 -0.58 -8.42 -31.94
N SER A 200 -1.87 -8.09 -31.92
CA SER A 200 -2.59 -7.64 -33.12
C SER A 200 -2.02 -6.38 -33.77
N ASP A 201 -1.24 -5.59 -33.03
CA ASP A 201 -0.56 -4.38 -33.48
C ASP A 201 0.88 -4.63 -34.00
N GLY A 202 1.33 -5.88 -34.03
CA GLY A 202 2.69 -6.26 -34.47
C GLY A 202 3.77 -6.10 -33.39
N SER A 203 3.40 -5.73 -32.17
CA SER A 203 4.32 -5.71 -31.02
C SER A 203 4.48 -7.10 -30.37
N TYR A 204 5.57 -7.31 -29.64
CA TYR A 204 5.76 -8.52 -28.84
C TYR A 204 5.11 -8.35 -27.46
N PRO A 205 4.43 -9.39 -26.91
CA PRO A 205 3.93 -9.35 -25.54
C PRO A 205 5.04 -9.11 -24.53
N VAL A 206 4.76 -8.27 -23.54
CA VAL A 206 5.70 -7.91 -22.47
C VAL A 206 5.08 -8.28 -21.12
N SER A 207 5.89 -8.89 -20.25
CA SER A 207 5.53 -9.17 -18.86
C SER A 207 6.68 -8.81 -17.93
N TYR A 208 6.37 -8.61 -16.64
CA TYR A 208 7.33 -8.21 -15.62
C TYR A 208 7.37 -9.25 -14.50
N LEU A 209 8.56 -9.50 -13.96
CA LEU A 209 8.75 -10.42 -12.84
C LEU A 209 9.64 -9.76 -11.77
N SER A 210 9.27 -9.95 -10.51
CA SER A 210 10.11 -9.57 -9.37
C SER A 210 11.23 -10.59 -9.13
N ALA A 211 11.01 -11.87 -9.42
CA ALA A 211 11.96 -12.94 -9.23
C ALA A 211 12.02 -13.86 -10.46
N PRO A 212 13.08 -14.67 -10.62
CA PRO A 212 13.06 -15.76 -11.59
C PRO A 212 11.83 -16.67 -11.37
N PRO A 213 11.23 -17.22 -12.45
CA PRO A 213 10.13 -18.17 -12.35
C PRO A 213 10.46 -19.35 -11.45
N GLU A 214 9.43 -20.00 -10.91
CA GLU A 214 9.60 -21.26 -10.18
C GLU A 214 10.25 -22.31 -11.10
N GLY A 215 11.37 -22.90 -10.67
CA GLY A 215 12.20 -23.77 -11.53
C GLY A 215 13.25 -23.03 -12.38
N GLY A 216 13.33 -21.70 -12.27
CA GLY A 216 14.32 -20.85 -12.93
C GLY A 216 13.99 -20.52 -14.38
N TRP A 217 14.99 -20.04 -15.11
CA TRP A 217 14.86 -19.76 -16.55
C TRP A 217 14.90 -21.07 -17.34
N THR A 218 13.70 -21.62 -17.57
CA THR A 218 13.51 -22.83 -18.37
C THR A 218 13.96 -22.61 -19.81
N ASP A 219 14.05 -23.68 -20.59
CA ASP A 219 14.49 -23.57 -21.99
C ASP A 219 13.50 -22.76 -22.84
N GLU A 220 12.22 -22.69 -22.45
CA GLU A 220 11.26 -21.76 -23.05
C GLU A 220 11.76 -20.31 -22.94
N TYR A 221 12.16 -19.87 -21.74
CA TYR A 221 12.69 -18.52 -21.53
C TYR A 221 13.98 -18.24 -22.30
N LYS A 222 14.80 -19.26 -22.57
CA LYS A 222 16.07 -19.11 -23.30
C LYS A 222 15.90 -19.11 -24.82
N THR A 223 14.83 -19.72 -25.32
CA THR A 223 14.64 -19.95 -26.75
C THR A 223 13.59 -19.05 -27.37
N THR A 224 12.53 -18.73 -26.63
CA THR A 224 11.40 -17.95 -27.14
C THR A 224 11.20 -16.62 -26.45
N LYS A 225 11.99 -16.28 -25.42
CA LYS A 225 11.82 -15.02 -24.68
C LYS A 225 13.14 -14.24 -24.57
N LEU A 226 13.04 -12.91 -24.56
CA LEU A 226 14.13 -12.01 -24.21
C LEU A 226 13.91 -11.51 -22.78
N VAL A 227 14.81 -11.89 -21.88
CA VAL A 227 14.75 -11.49 -20.45
C VAL A 227 15.80 -10.42 -20.19
N LEU A 228 15.37 -9.22 -19.77
CA LEU A 228 16.25 -8.15 -19.32
C LEU A 228 16.13 -7.99 -17.81
N ARG A 229 17.26 -7.88 -17.10
CA ARG A 229 17.27 -7.58 -15.67
C ARG A 229 17.56 -6.11 -15.44
N LYS A 230 16.68 -5.43 -14.72
CA LYS A 230 16.91 -4.08 -14.23
C LYS A 230 18.01 -4.11 -13.17
N LEU A 231 19.06 -3.32 -13.38
CA LEU A 231 20.13 -3.13 -12.40
C LEU A 231 19.85 -1.86 -11.60
N PRO A 232 20.07 -1.85 -10.27
CA PRO A 232 19.97 -0.64 -9.48
C PRO A 232 21.00 0.39 -9.97
N ALA A 233 20.65 1.67 -9.89
CA ALA A 233 21.61 2.75 -10.14
C ALA A 233 22.77 2.65 -9.12
N GLY A 234 24.01 2.77 -9.63
CA GLY A 234 25.23 2.74 -8.83
C GLY A 234 25.52 4.04 -8.09
#